data_AF-A0A812U0C0-F1
#
_entry.id   AF-A0A812U0C0-F1
#
_cell.length_a   1.000
_cell.length_b   1.000
_cell.length_c   1.000
_cell.angle_alpha   90.00
_cell.angle_beta   90.00
_cell.angle_gamma   90.00
#
_symmetry.space_group_name_H-M   'P 1'
#
loop_
_entity.id
_entity.type
_entity.pdbx_description
1 polymer ?
#
loop_
_entity_poly.entity_id
_entity_poly.type
_entity_poly.pdbx_seq_one_letter_code
_entity_poly.pdbx_strand_id
1 'polypeptide(L)'
;DDDATLQDLSEALEARIGISAGAKLVLMSGEGTLEECRLSVRRLPKAEITYVIQRVGAGHAALSLKRVLCRPETLLTLAEVADLRAISAVTLGQLFDRSLQGVTLPVNLQALTFGRRFNQSLAGVKLPANLQTLTFGGKFNQSLQGVTLPANLQTLTFGGKFNKSLEGVTLPANLQTLTFGAEFNQSLAGVTLPANLQTLTFGERFNQSLAGVTLPANLQTLTYGAYSNQSLQGVTLPANLPTLMFGTLFNQSLAGVT
;
A
#
# COMPACT_ATOMS: atom_id res chain seq x y z
N ASP A 1 -36.60 7.79 -36.06
CA ASP A 1 -35.57 7.06 -36.81
C ASP A 1 -34.21 7.58 -36.43
N ASP A 2 -33.57 6.84 -35.53
CA ASP A 2 -32.17 6.41 -35.61
C ASP A 2 -31.85 5.73 -34.28
N ASP A 3 -32.32 4.49 -34.18
CA ASP A 3 -31.96 3.54 -33.14
C ASP A 3 -30.62 2.93 -33.56
N ALA A 4 -29.52 3.64 -33.27
CA ALA A 4 -28.18 3.07 -33.42
C ALA A 4 -28.03 1.96 -32.39
N THR A 5 -27.90 0.72 -32.87
CA THR A 5 -27.81 -0.44 -31.99
C THR A 5 -26.50 -0.40 -31.20
N LEU A 6 -26.47 -1.02 -30.02
CA LEU A 6 -25.26 -1.12 -29.18
C LEU A 6 -24.04 -1.69 -29.94
N GLN A 7 -24.28 -2.40 -31.04
CA GLN A 7 -23.28 -2.93 -31.95
C GLN A 7 -22.58 -1.84 -32.78
N ASP A 8 -23.33 -0.84 -33.26
CA ASP A 8 -22.81 0.28 -34.07
C ASP A 8 -21.91 1.22 -33.26
N LEU A 9 -22.23 1.38 -31.96
CA LEU A 9 -21.41 2.12 -31.00
C LEU A 9 -20.12 1.36 -30.62
N SER A 10 -20.17 0.03 -30.59
CA SER A 10 -19.02 -0.83 -30.31
C SER A 10 -18.01 -0.79 -31.45
N GLU A 11 -18.45 -0.95 -32.69
CA GLU A 11 -17.58 -0.94 -33.88
C GLU A 11 -16.95 0.43 -34.12
N ALA A 12 -17.65 1.53 -33.82
CA ALA A 12 -17.13 2.90 -33.88
C ALA A 12 -16.06 3.21 -32.81
N LEU A 13 -16.08 2.49 -31.68
CA LEU A 13 -15.11 2.63 -30.58
C LEU A 13 -13.88 1.73 -30.79
N GLU A 14 -14.05 0.54 -31.38
CA GLU A 14 -12.94 -0.38 -31.68
C GLU A 14 -12.02 0.15 -32.78
N ALA A 15 -12.57 0.84 -33.78
CA ALA A 15 -11.80 1.42 -34.88
C ALA A 15 -10.86 2.57 -34.46
N ARG A 16 -11.00 3.12 -33.24
CA ARG A 16 -10.41 4.43 -32.89
C ARG A 16 -9.28 4.42 -31.87
N ILE A 17 -9.04 3.30 -31.15
CA ILE A 17 -8.27 3.39 -29.89
C ILE A 17 -7.33 2.21 -29.63
N GLY A 18 -6.76 1.61 -30.68
CA GLY A 18 -5.89 0.43 -30.56
C GLY A 18 -4.85 0.47 -29.41
N ILE A 19 -4.48 -0.73 -28.92
CA ILE A 19 -3.32 -1.10 -28.05
C ILE A 19 -3.63 -1.12 -26.51
N SER A 20 -3.03 -1.88 -25.57
CA SER A 20 -2.35 -3.20 -25.38
C SER A 20 -2.15 -3.44 -23.84
N ALA A 21 -1.61 -4.60 -23.43
CA ALA A 21 -1.51 -5.11 -22.04
C ALA A 21 -0.57 -4.32 -21.08
N GLY A 22 -0.99 -4.14 -19.81
CA GLY A 22 -0.18 -3.52 -18.74
C GLY A 22 -0.81 -2.36 -17.94
N ALA A 23 -2.14 -2.29 -17.79
CA ALA A 23 -2.82 -1.12 -17.25
C ALA A 23 -2.80 -1.01 -15.71
N LYS A 24 -2.53 0.20 -15.18
CA LYS A 24 -2.57 0.58 -13.76
C LYS A 24 -3.97 1.11 -13.39
N LEU A 25 -4.66 0.49 -12.44
CA LEU A 25 -5.98 0.95 -11.98
C LEU A 25 -5.83 1.94 -10.81
N VAL A 26 -6.20 3.20 -11.05
CA VAL A 26 -6.24 4.24 -10.02
C VAL A 26 -7.70 4.59 -9.74
N LEU A 27 -8.20 4.21 -8.56
CA LEU A 27 -9.49 4.71 -8.09
C LEU A 27 -9.26 6.07 -7.42
N MET A 28 -9.23 7.13 -8.23
CA MET A 28 -9.20 8.49 -7.68
C MET A 28 -10.60 8.86 -7.21
N SER A 29 -10.76 9.11 -5.91
CA SER A 29 -11.94 9.79 -5.38
C SER A 29 -11.72 11.30 -5.49
N GLY A 30 -12.08 11.89 -6.63
CA GLY A 30 -12.34 13.33 -6.73
C GLY A 30 -13.81 13.59 -6.40
N GLU A 31 -14.06 14.44 -5.40
CA GLU A 31 -15.32 15.11 -4.95
C GLU A 31 -16.70 14.47 -5.21
N GLY A 32 -16.77 13.15 -5.35
CA GLY A 32 -17.95 12.34 -5.13
C GLY A 32 -17.66 11.41 -3.96
N THR A 33 -18.29 11.65 -2.83
CA THR A 33 -18.15 10.83 -1.62
C THR A 33 -18.59 9.38 -1.90
N LEU A 34 -17.74 8.39 -1.58
CA LEU A 34 -18.19 7.01 -1.31
C LEU A 34 -18.83 6.99 0.09
N GLU A 35 -19.84 7.83 0.31
CA GLU A 35 -20.48 7.98 1.63
C GLU A 35 -21.42 6.81 1.93
N GLU A 36 -22.08 6.27 0.91
CA GLU A 36 -22.91 5.10 1.06
C GLU A 36 -22.75 4.22 -0.17
N CYS A 37 -22.98 2.92 -0.05
CA CYS A 37 -23.16 2.04 -1.20
C CYS A 37 -24.48 2.36 -1.95
N ARG A 38 -24.81 3.63 -2.12
CA ARG A 38 -25.98 4.18 -2.82
C ARG A 38 -25.50 5.27 -3.78
N LEU A 39 -25.69 5.02 -5.08
CA LEU A 39 -25.64 6.08 -6.08
C LEU A 39 -26.89 6.95 -5.91
N SER A 40 -26.73 8.15 -5.35
CA SER A 40 -27.70 9.23 -5.55
C SER A 40 -27.10 10.22 -6.54
N VAL A 41 -27.37 10.03 -7.83
CA VAL A 41 -27.04 11.03 -8.85
C VAL A 41 -28.07 12.16 -8.74
N ARG A 42 -27.86 13.11 -7.83
CA ARG A 42 -28.64 14.36 -7.81
C ARG A 42 -27.70 15.56 -7.93
N ARG A 43 -27.76 16.14 -9.13
CA ARG A 43 -27.44 17.53 -9.51
C ARG A 43 -26.17 18.12 -8.88
N LEU A 44 -25.03 17.91 -9.54
CA LEU A 44 -23.91 18.84 -9.47
C LEU A 44 -23.77 19.58 -10.82
N PRO A 45 -23.45 20.88 -10.83
CA PRO A 45 -23.33 21.67 -12.05
C PRO A 45 -22.19 21.15 -12.95
N LYS A 46 -22.40 21.23 -14.27
CA LYS A 46 -21.58 20.65 -15.35
C LYS A 46 -20.07 21.03 -15.37
N ALA A 47 -19.61 21.89 -14.47
CA ALA A 47 -18.24 22.44 -14.47
C ALA A 47 -17.25 21.72 -13.53
N GLU A 48 -17.70 20.83 -12.65
CA GLU A 48 -16.84 20.17 -11.64
C GLU A 48 -17.06 18.65 -11.56
N ILE A 49 -17.09 17.96 -12.71
CA ILE A 49 -17.19 16.50 -12.75
C ILE A 49 -15.95 15.92 -13.41
N THR A 50 -14.93 15.62 -12.62
CA THR A 50 -13.77 14.85 -13.07
C THR A 50 -13.94 13.38 -12.69
N TYR A 51 -14.78 12.66 -13.46
CA TYR A 51 -14.74 11.20 -13.52
C TYR A 51 -13.53 10.79 -14.35
N VAL A 52 -12.61 9.98 -13.81
CA VAL A 52 -11.63 9.29 -14.67
C VAL A 52 -11.44 7.85 -14.22
N ILE A 53 -12.36 6.99 -14.68
CA ILE A 53 -12.03 5.61 -15.07
C ILE A 53 -11.48 5.74 -16.50
N GLN A 54 -10.17 5.89 -16.68
CA GLN A 54 -9.56 5.81 -18.00
C GLN A 54 -9.09 4.37 -18.27
N ARG A 55 -9.96 3.61 -18.95
CA ARG A 55 -9.70 2.56 -19.96
C ARG A 55 -10.91 1.62 -20.00
N VAL A 56 -11.58 1.54 -21.14
CA VAL A 56 -12.83 0.77 -21.33
C VAL A 56 -12.62 -0.77 -21.30
N GLY A 57 -11.37 -1.26 -21.26
CA GLY A 57 -11.10 -2.67 -20.89
C GLY A 57 -11.06 -2.95 -19.37
N ALA A 58 -10.99 -1.91 -18.53
CA ALA A 58 -10.90 -2.02 -17.06
C ALA A 58 -12.22 -1.66 -16.34
N GLY A 59 -13.25 -1.22 -17.07
CA GLY A 59 -14.54 -0.84 -16.50
C GLY A 59 -15.24 -2.01 -15.79
N HIS A 60 -15.26 -3.17 -16.44
CA HIS A 60 -15.87 -4.39 -15.90
C HIS A 60 -15.11 -4.91 -14.66
N ALA A 61 -13.77 -4.91 -14.72
CA ALA A 61 -12.91 -5.26 -13.58
C ALA A 61 -13.02 -4.26 -12.42
N ALA A 62 -13.11 -2.97 -12.70
CA ALA A 62 -13.32 -1.94 -11.68
C ALA A 62 -14.72 -2.04 -11.04
N LEU A 63 -15.75 -2.34 -11.82
CA LEU A 63 -17.11 -2.59 -11.32
C LEU A 63 -17.18 -3.85 -10.48
N SER A 64 -16.54 -4.93 -10.93
CA SER A 64 -16.37 -6.19 -10.19
C SER A 64 -15.68 -5.94 -8.85
N LEU A 65 -14.54 -5.23 -8.86
CA LEU A 65 -13.80 -4.88 -7.66
C LEU A 65 -14.61 -3.98 -6.72
N LYS A 66 -15.31 -2.96 -7.26
CA LYS A 66 -16.23 -2.11 -6.48
C LYS A 66 -17.31 -2.95 -5.81
N ARG A 67 -17.88 -3.92 -6.52
CA ARG A 67 -18.91 -4.81 -5.98
C ARG A 67 -18.37 -5.64 -4.83
N VAL A 68 -17.18 -6.25 -4.97
CA VAL A 68 -16.55 -7.04 -3.90
C VAL A 68 -16.24 -6.17 -2.68
N LEU A 69 -15.73 -4.95 -2.89
CA LEU A 69 -15.45 -4.01 -1.80
C LEU A 69 -16.73 -3.54 -1.07
N CYS A 70 -17.86 -3.45 -1.78
CA CYS A 70 -19.13 -3.01 -1.20
C CYS A 70 -19.98 -4.14 -0.62
N ARG A 71 -19.83 -5.38 -1.12
CA ARG A 71 -20.62 -6.56 -0.75
C ARG A 71 -19.74 -7.83 -0.74
N PRO A 72 -18.91 -8.01 0.31
CA PRO A 72 -17.98 -9.15 0.40
C PRO A 72 -18.68 -10.50 0.54
N GLU A 73 -19.93 -10.54 1.03
CA GLU A 73 -20.70 -11.77 1.26
C GLU A 73 -21.35 -12.36 -0.01
N THR A 74 -21.33 -11.63 -1.14
CA THR A 74 -21.95 -12.09 -2.40
C THR A 74 -21.00 -12.96 -3.22
N LEU A 75 -21.49 -14.12 -3.68
CA LEU A 75 -20.76 -14.99 -4.60
C LEU A 75 -20.41 -14.25 -5.90
N LEU A 76 -19.15 -14.40 -6.33
CA LEU A 76 -18.68 -13.86 -7.60
C LEU A 76 -19.11 -14.75 -8.76
N THR A 77 -19.52 -14.14 -9.86
CA THR A 77 -19.73 -14.83 -11.14
C THR A 77 -18.39 -15.19 -11.78
N LEU A 78 -18.39 -16.16 -12.69
CA LEU A 78 -17.18 -16.55 -13.44
C LEU A 78 -16.58 -15.37 -14.22
N ALA A 79 -17.42 -14.49 -14.78
CA ALA A 79 -16.98 -13.28 -15.47
C ALA A 79 -16.27 -12.31 -14.52
N GLU A 80 -16.81 -12.07 -13.33
CA GLU A 80 -16.19 -11.19 -12.33
C GLU A 80 -14.86 -11.77 -11.83
N VAL A 81 -14.77 -13.09 -11.66
CA VAL A 81 -13.50 -13.75 -11.33
C VAL A 81 -12.47 -13.57 -12.43
N ALA A 82 -12.86 -13.69 -13.71
CA ALA A 82 -11.98 -13.45 -14.84
C ALA A 82 -11.52 -11.99 -14.90
N ASP A 83 -12.43 -11.04 -14.68
CA ASP A 83 -12.13 -9.61 -14.67
C ASP A 83 -11.14 -9.24 -13.57
N LEU A 84 -11.29 -9.81 -12.36
CA LEU A 84 -10.36 -9.58 -11.26
C LEU A 84 -8.95 -10.09 -11.58
N ARG A 85 -8.77 -11.12 -12.42
CA ARG A 85 -7.43 -11.62 -12.80
C ARG A 85 -6.62 -10.62 -13.62
N ALA A 86 -7.27 -9.67 -14.29
CA ALA A 86 -6.60 -8.64 -15.06
C ALA A 86 -6.01 -7.52 -14.19
N ILE A 87 -6.40 -7.43 -12.91
CA ILE A 87 -5.98 -6.35 -12.01
C ILE A 87 -4.64 -6.71 -11.35
N SER A 88 -3.59 -5.95 -11.69
CA SER A 88 -2.26 -6.06 -11.08
C SER A 88 -1.97 -5.00 -10.02
N ALA A 89 -2.71 -3.90 -9.99
CA ALA A 89 -2.53 -2.85 -8.99
C ALA A 89 -3.86 -2.24 -8.57
N VAL A 90 -4.03 -1.96 -7.28
CA VAL A 90 -5.20 -1.30 -6.70
C VAL A 90 -4.73 -0.17 -5.80
N THR A 91 -5.23 1.04 -6.08
CA THR A 91 -5.15 2.18 -5.17
C THR A 91 -6.55 2.49 -4.65
N LEU A 92 -6.74 2.41 -3.34
CA LEU A 92 -7.99 2.74 -2.67
C LEU A 92 -8.05 4.25 -2.39
N GLY A 93 -9.22 4.85 -2.58
CA GLY A 93 -9.42 6.29 -2.54
C GLY A 93 -9.12 6.92 -1.16
N GLN A 94 -8.91 8.24 -1.14
CA GLN A 94 -8.47 8.98 0.04
C GLN A 94 -9.42 8.86 1.24
N LEU A 95 -10.70 8.63 0.99
CA LEU A 95 -11.75 8.48 2.00
C LEU A 95 -12.07 7.02 2.37
N PHE A 96 -11.45 6.04 1.70
CA PHE A 96 -11.72 4.62 1.96
C PHE A 96 -11.24 4.22 3.36
N ASP A 97 -12.17 3.79 4.21
CA ASP A 97 -11.90 3.31 5.57
C ASP A 97 -12.86 2.16 5.93
N ARG A 98 -13.01 1.20 5.03
CA ARG A 98 -13.83 -0.01 5.23
C ARG A 98 -12.95 -1.23 5.42
N SER A 99 -13.41 -2.17 6.26
CA SER A 99 -12.70 -3.42 6.51
C SER A 99 -12.59 -4.25 5.23
N LEU A 100 -11.45 -4.91 5.04
CA LEU A 100 -11.23 -5.87 3.95
C LEU A 100 -11.51 -7.32 4.37
N GLN A 101 -12.05 -7.54 5.57
CA GLN A 101 -12.43 -8.89 6.00
C GLN A 101 -13.51 -9.47 5.06
N GLY A 102 -13.30 -10.70 4.61
CA GLY A 102 -14.18 -11.37 3.64
C GLY A 102 -14.05 -10.86 2.19
N VAL A 103 -13.28 -9.80 1.93
CA VAL A 103 -13.10 -9.27 0.57
C VAL A 103 -12.17 -10.20 -0.22
N THR A 104 -12.63 -10.62 -1.41
CA THR A 104 -11.81 -11.38 -2.35
C THR A 104 -10.99 -10.42 -3.22
N LEU A 105 -9.72 -10.22 -2.87
CA LEU A 105 -8.81 -9.38 -3.65
C LEU A 105 -8.36 -10.07 -4.96
N PRO A 106 -8.01 -9.30 -6.00
CA PRO A 106 -7.47 -9.84 -7.24
C PRO A 106 -6.28 -10.78 -7.02
N VAL A 107 -6.33 -11.99 -7.61
CA VAL A 107 -5.29 -13.02 -7.37
C VAL A 107 -3.91 -12.65 -7.94
N ASN A 108 -3.90 -11.81 -8.98
CA ASN A 108 -2.69 -11.31 -9.64
C ASN A 108 -2.27 -9.93 -9.13
N LEU A 109 -2.85 -9.45 -8.02
CA LEU A 109 -2.50 -8.16 -7.44
C LEU A 109 -1.04 -8.15 -7.01
N GLN A 110 -0.27 -7.24 -7.58
CA GLN A 110 1.14 -6.97 -7.26
C GLN A 110 1.29 -5.73 -6.38
N ALA A 111 0.40 -4.75 -6.48
CA ALA A 111 0.46 -3.53 -5.67
C ALA A 111 -0.89 -3.17 -5.03
N LEU A 112 -0.88 -2.92 -3.72
CA LEU A 112 -2.03 -2.44 -2.96
C LEU A 112 -1.65 -1.16 -2.21
N THR A 113 -2.33 -0.05 -2.54
CA THR A 113 -2.12 1.25 -1.91
C THR A 113 -3.41 1.72 -1.25
N PHE A 114 -3.33 2.11 0.02
CA PHE A 114 -4.44 2.67 0.77
C PHE A 114 -4.42 4.20 0.77
N GLY A 115 -5.59 4.81 0.62
CA GLY A 115 -5.76 6.26 0.72
C GLY A 115 -5.68 6.78 2.16
N ARG A 116 -5.58 8.11 2.31
CA ARG A 116 -5.24 8.79 3.57
C ARG A 116 -6.09 8.36 4.78
N ARG A 117 -7.38 8.07 4.63
CA ARG A 117 -8.27 7.76 5.77
C ARG A 117 -8.22 6.32 6.26
N PHE A 118 -7.68 5.38 5.49
CA PHE A 118 -7.72 3.97 5.85
C PHE A 118 -7.05 3.71 7.21
N ASN A 119 -7.81 3.12 8.14
CA ASN A 119 -7.33 2.76 9.48
C ASN A 119 -8.01 1.48 10.00
N GLN A 120 -8.29 0.53 9.11
CA GLN A 120 -8.87 -0.76 9.46
C GLN A 120 -7.79 -1.83 9.66
N SER A 121 -8.06 -2.78 10.56
CA SER A 121 -7.15 -3.91 10.79
C SER A 121 -7.11 -4.83 9.56
N LEU A 122 -5.93 -5.40 9.28
CA LEU A 122 -5.76 -6.46 8.28
C LEU A 122 -5.77 -7.86 8.90
N ALA A 123 -6.02 -8.00 10.20
CA ALA A 123 -6.11 -9.30 10.85
C ALA A 123 -7.23 -10.13 10.21
N GLY A 124 -6.90 -11.35 9.77
CA GLY A 124 -7.81 -12.24 9.05
C GLY A 124 -8.09 -11.86 7.58
N VAL A 125 -7.48 -10.80 7.05
CA VAL A 125 -7.60 -10.43 5.63
C VAL A 125 -6.67 -11.29 4.80
N LYS A 126 -7.20 -11.92 3.74
CA LYS A 126 -6.42 -12.72 2.79
C LYS A 126 -5.76 -11.81 1.75
N LEU A 127 -4.51 -11.42 1.99
CA LEU A 127 -3.72 -10.67 1.02
C LEU A 127 -3.27 -11.59 -0.15
N PRO A 128 -3.29 -11.13 -1.41
CA PRO A 128 -2.89 -11.94 -2.57
C PRO A 128 -1.43 -12.39 -2.48
N ALA A 129 -1.15 -13.65 -2.87
CA ALA A 129 0.19 -14.23 -2.80
C ALA A 129 1.22 -13.54 -3.71
N ASN A 130 0.76 -12.90 -4.79
CA ASN A 130 1.60 -12.19 -5.75
C ASN A 130 1.88 -10.73 -5.35
N LEU A 131 1.39 -10.28 -4.20
CA LEU A 131 1.55 -8.91 -3.76
C LEU A 131 3.02 -8.61 -3.45
N GLN A 132 3.58 -7.65 -4.18
CA GLN A 132 4.97 -7.18 -4.07
C GLN A 132 5.06 -5.85 -3.33
N THR A 133 4.04 -5.00 -3.43
CA THR A 133 4.02 -3.67 -2.80
C THR A 133 2.77 -3.47 -1.96
N LEU A 134 2.96 -3.09 -0.69
CA LEU A 134 1.90 -2.72 0.23
C LEU A 134 2.20 -1.34 0.82
N THR A 135 1.32 -0.37 0.52
CA THR A 135 1.48 1.02 0.96
C THR A 135 0.26 1.45 1.74
N PHE A 136 0.46 1.82 3.01
CA PHE A 136 -0.60 2.33 3.87
C PHE A 136 -0.79 3.84 3.73
N GLY A 137 -2.04 4.27 3.89
CA GLY A 137 -2.42 5.68 3.89
C GLY A 137 -2.11 6.38 5.20
N GLY A 138 -2.11 7.71 5.17
CA GLY A 138 -1.63 8.55 6.27
C GLY A 138 -2.24 8.30 7.66
N LYS A 139 -3.49 7.84 7.79
CA LYS A 139 -4.14 7.58 9.09
C LYS A 139 -3.94 6.17 9.64
N PHE A 140 -3.34 5.25 8.87
CA PHE A 140 -3.20 3.87 9.31
C PHE A 140 -2.36 3.77 10.58
N ASN A 141 -2.94 3.23 11.65
CA ASN A 141 -2.29 3.04 12.94
C ASN A 141 -2.81 1.76 13.65
N GLN A 142 -2.95 0.69 12.88
CA GLN A 142 -3.36 -0.63 13.37
C GLN A 142 -2.16 -1.56 13.52
N SER A 143 -2.23 -2.49 14.46
CA SER A 143 -1.19 -3.51 14.65
C SER A 143 -1.15 -4.48 13.45
N LEU A 144 0.03 -4.97 13.12
CA LEU A 144 0.21 -6.08 12.16
C LEU A 144 0.30 -7.45 12.85
N GLN A 145 0.14 -7.53 14.17
CA GLN A 145 0.07 -8.82 14.85
C GLN A 145 -1.13 -9.63 14.35
N GLY A 146 -0.89 -10.91 14.02
CA GLY A 146 -1.90 -11.79 13.41
C GLY A 146 -2.20 -11.50 11.94
N VAL A 147 -1.46 -10.59 11.29
CA VAL A 147 -1.55 -10.35 9.85
C VAL A 147 -0.54 -11.22 9.11
N THR A 148 -1.03 -12.05 8.18
CA THR A 148 -0.16 -12.83 7.29
C THR A 148 0.26 -11.96 6.10
N LEU A 149 1.49 -11.43 6.15
CA LEU A 149 2.07 -10.70 5.03
C LEU A 149 2.47 -11.68 3.88
N PRO A 150 2.22 -11.35 2.61
CA PRO A 150 2.56 -12.22 1.48
C PRO A 150 4.06 -12.48 1.36
N ALA A 151 4.44 -13.72 1.05
CA ALA A 151 5.85 -14.13 0.95
C ALA A 151 6.63 -13.39 -0.15
N ASN A 152 5.94 -12.91 -1.19
CA ASN A 152 6.53 -12.16 -2.31
C ASN A 152 6.59 -10.64 -2.06
N LEU A 153 6.19 -10.17 -0.87
CA LEU A 153 6.20 -8.75 -0.57
C LEU A 153 7.65 -8.23 -0.53
N GLN A 154 7.93 -7.24 -1.37
CA GLN A 154 9.24 -6.60 -1.51
C GLN A 154 9.26 -5.21 -0.88
N THR A 155 8.13 -4.49 -0.90
CA THR A 155 8.03 -3.13 -0.36
C THR A 155 6.87 -3.03 0.63
N LEU A 156 7.18 -2.55 1.83
CA LEU A 156 6.22 -2.23 2.88
C LEU A 156 6.42 -0.77 3.30
N THR A 157 5.41 0.05 3.05
CA THR A 157 5.43 1.48 3.38
C THR A 157 4.27 1.82 4.31
N PHE A 158 4.59 2.39 5.47
CA PHE A 158 3.61 2.88 6.42
C PHE A 158 3.25 4.35 6.22
N GLY A 159 2.00 4.69 6.52
CA GLY A 159 1.52 6.06 6.50
C GLY A 159 1.97 6.87 7.73
N GLY A 160 1.82 8.18 7.66
CA GLY A 160 2.34 9.14 8.64
C GLY A 160 1.99 8.87 10.12
N LYS A 161 0.79 8.32 10.41
CA LYS A 161 0.33 8.06 11.78
C LYS A 161 0.70 6.69 12.36
N PHE A 162 1.38 5.84 11.59
CA PHE A 162 1.70 4.51 12.07
C PHE A 162 2.71 4.58 13.23
N ASN A 163 2.32 4.10 14.40
CA ASN A 163 3.18 4.05 15.58
C ASN A 163 2.85 2.80 16.42
N LYS A 164 2.86 1.62 15.77
CA LYS A 164 2.67 0.31 16.42
C LYS A 164 3.94 -0.51 16.36
N SER A 165 4.18 -1.29 17.41
CA SER A 165 5.35 -2.18 17.47
C SER A 165 5.25 -3.26 16.39
N LEU A 166 6.40 -3.66 15.86
CA LEU A 166 6.54 -4.83 14.99
C LEU A 166 6.98 -6.08 15.75
N GLU A 167 7.06 -6.03 17.08
CA GLU A 167 7.37 -7.20 17.90
C GLU A 167 6.30 -8.29 17.69
N GLY A 168 6.75 -9.52 17.42
CA GLY A 168 5.89 -10.66 17.08
C GLY A 168 5.31 -10.62 15.66
N VAL A 169 5.63 -9.62 14.83
CA VAL A 169 5.23 -9.56 13.42
C VAL A 169 6.25 -10.30 12.57
N THR A 170 5.79 -11.26 11.77
CA THR A 170 6.65 -11.95 10.80
C THR A 170 6.77 -11.13 9.52
N LEU A 171 7.92 -10.48 9.33
CA LEU A 171 8.24 -9.78 8.09
C LEU A 171 8.62 -10.78 6.98
N PRO A 172 8.14 -10.61 5.74
CA PRO A 172 8.46 -11.53 4.64
C PRO A 172 9.94 -11.58 4.32
N ALA A 173 10.47 -12.77 4.03
CA ALA A 173 11.89 -12.98 3.73
C ALA A 173 12.37 -12.23 2.46
N ASN A 174 11.46 -11.94 1.53
CA ASN A 174 11.76 -11.21 0.29
C ASN A 174 11.62 -9.68 0.44
N LEU A 175 11.32 -9.17 1.64
CA LEU A 175 11.15 -7.74 1.86
C LEU A 175 12.50 -7.04 1.68
N GLN A 176 12.54 -6.08 0.75
CA GLN A 176 13.70 -5.30 0.37
C GLN A 176 13.63 -3.87 0.91
N THR A 177 12.43 -3.30 0.99
CA THR A 177 12.20 -1.93 1.45
C THR A 177 11.19 -1.89 2.57
N LEU A 178 11.60 -1.30 3.70
CA LEU A 178 10.74 -1.00 4.84
C LEU A 178 10.82 0.49 5.16
N THR A 179 9.69 1.18 4.99
CA THR A 179 9.59 2.63 5.21
C THR A 179 8.54 2.94 6.25
N PHE A 180 8.94 3.66 7.30
CA PHE A 180 8.05 4.12 8.35
C PHE A 180 7.56 5.55 8.11
N GLY A 181 6.34 5.85 8.56
CA GLY A 181 5.75 7.18 8.53
C GLY A 181 6.26 8.08 9.66
N ALA A 182 5.96 9.38 9.56
CA ALA A 182 6.48 10.45 10.41
C ALA A 182 6.34 10.21 11.93
N GLU A 183 5.25 9.59 12.40
CA GLU A 183 4.98 9.38 13.83
C GLU A 183 5.59 8.10 14.42
N PHE A 184 6.23 7.24 13.61
CA PHE A 184 6.79 5.99 14.11
C PHE A 184 7.93 6.23 15.10
N ASN A 185 7.76 5.77 16.33
CA ASN A 185 8.76 5.89 17.39
C ASN A 185 8.74 4.65 18.32
N GLN A 186 8.61 3.46 17.74
CA GLN A 186 8.67 2.19 18.48
C GLN A 186 10.06 1.57 18.36
N SER A 187 10.49 0.85 19.41
CA SER A 187 11.75 0.11 19.38
C SER A 187 11.67 -1.03 18.37
N LEU A 188 12.80 -1.36 17.75
CA LEU A 188 12.97 -2.56 16.93
C LEU A 188 13.65 -3.70 17.70
N ALA A 189 13.88 -3.55 19.02
CA ALA A 189 14.37 -4.63 19.85
C ALA A 189 13.40 -5.82 19.79
N GLY A 190 13.91 -7.03 19.57
CA GLY A 190 13.10 -8.25 19.39
C GLY A 190 12.43 -8.39 18.02
N VAL A 191 12.57 -7.41 17.12
CA VAL A 191 12.06 -7.50 15.75
C VAL A 191 13.09 -8.19 14.86
N THR A 192 12.68 -9.26 14.18
CA THR A 192 13.52 -9.94 13.19
C THR A 192 13.40 -9.22 11.85
N LEU A 193 14.44 -8.46 11.48
CA LEU A 193 14.53 -7.84 10.16
C LEU A 193 14.92 -8.89 9.10
N PRO A 194 14.28 -8.88 7.91
CA PRO A 194 14.53 -9.89 6.89
C PRO A 194 15.92 -9.74 6.28
N ALA A 195 16.58 -10.86 5.98
CA ALA A 195 17.96 -10.89 5.48
C ALA A 195 18.16 -10.18 4.12
N ASN A 196 17.09 -10.07 3.32
CA ASN A 196 17.10 -9.38 2.03
C ASN A 196 16.76 -7.89 2.11
N LEU A 197 16.57 -7.34 3.31
CA LEU A 197 16.26 -5.91 3.46
C LEU A 197 17.46 -5.07 3.00
N GLN A 198 17.19 -4.18 2.04
CA GLN A 198 18.17 -3.29 1.44
C GLN A 198 17.97 -1.85 1.91
N THR A 199 16.73 -1.44 2.15
CA THR A 199 16.40 -0.08 2.57
C THR A 199 15.55 -0.09 3.84
N LEU A 200 16.03 0.60 4.87
CA LEU A 200 15.32 0.86 6.11
C LEU A 200 15.25 2.38 6.33
N THR A 201 14.04 2.92 6.24
CA THR A 201 13.80 4.36 6.38
C THR A 201 12.88 4.62 7.55
N PHE A 202 13.35 5.40 8.52
CA PHE A 202 12.57 5.87 9.65
C PHE A 202 11.89 7.20 9.37
N GLY A 203 10.73 7.40 9.99
CA GLY A 203 10.01 8.66 9.95
C GLY A 203 10.59 9.71 10.90
N GLU A 204 10.15 10.95 10.71
CA GLU A 204 10.67 12.14 11.40
C GLU A 204 10.86 11.97 12.91
N ARG A 205 9.90 11.37 13.62
CA ARG A 205 9.88 11.27 15.09
C ARG A 205 10.65 10.08 15.66
N PHE A 206 11.28 9.26 14.83
CA PHE A 206 12.00 8.09 15.30
C PHE A 206 13.21 8.49 16.15
N ASN A 207 13.15 8.19 17.44
CA ASN A 207 14.16 8.53 18.43
C ASN A 207 14.41 7.36 19.39
N GLN A 208 14.44 6.13 18.87
CA GLN A 208 14.78 4.91 19.60
C GLN A 208 16.19 4.46 19.25
N SER A 209 16.88 3.83 20.21
CA SER A 209 18.18 3.21 19.96
C SER A 209 18.02 1.93 19.12
N LEU A 210 18.97 1.69 18.23
CA LEU A 210 19.11 0.42 17.52
C LEU A 210 20.12 -0.52 18.21
N ALA A 211 20.56 -0.22 19.43
CA ALA A 211 21.47 -1.09 20.16
C ALA A 211 20.82 -2.46 20.40
N GLY A 212 21.54 -3.53 20.08
CA GLY A 212 21.03 -4.90 20.14
C GLY A 212 20.06 -5.29 19.00
N VAL A 213 19.76 -4.38 18.06
CA VAL A 213 19.00 -4.72 16.85
C VAL A 213 19.96 -5.30 15.82
N THR A 214 19.65 -6.50 15.33
CA THR A 214 20.43 -7.12 14.25
C THR A 214 20.04 -6.52 12.91
N LEU A 215 20.88 -5.61 12.40
CA LEU A 215 20.70 -5.04 11.06
C LEU A 215 21.11 -6.05 9.98
N PRO A 216 20.31 -6.24 8.91
CA PRO A 216 20.62 -7.20 7.86
C PRO A 216 21.94 -6.89 7.14
N ALA A 217 22.71 -7.94 6.83
CA ALA A 217 24.01 -7.80 6.17
C ALA A 217 23.93 -7.16 4.76
N ASN A 218 22.79 -7.29 4.09
CA ASN A 218 22.52 -6.73 2.76
C ASN A 218 21.95 -5.29 2.80
N LEU A 219 21.85 -4.66 3.97
CA LEU A 219 21.31 -3.32 4.09
C LEU A 219 22.22 -2.32 3.37
N GLN A 220 21.64 -1.57 2.45
CA GLN A 220 22.32 -0.57 1.63
C GLN A 220 22.02 0.85 2.12
N THR A 221 20.79 1.09 2.57
CA THR A 221 20.36 2.41 3.00
C THR A 221 19.73 2.32 4.37
N LEU A 222 20.30 3.07 5.32
CA LEU A 222 19.72 3.32 6.63
C LEU A 222 19.49 4.83 6.78
N THR A 223 18.23 5.23 6.88
CA THR A 223 17.84 6.64 6.98
C THR A 223 17.11 6.90 8.29
N TYR A 224 17.65 7.81 9.09
CA TYR A 224 17.02 8.31 10.32
C TYR A 224 16.12 9.51 10.04
N GLY A 225 15.11 9.68 10.90
CA GLY A 225 14.19 10.82 10.85
C GLY A 225 14.82 12.14 11.31
N ALA A 226 14.23 13.26 10.89
CA ALA A 226 14.68 14.62 11.19
C ALA A 226 14.94 14.90 12.69
N TYR A 227 14.11 14.35 13.58
CA TYR A 227 14.18 14.55 15.03
C TYR A 227 15.02 13.50 15.75
N SER A 228 15.72 12.61 15.02
CA SER A 228 16.54 11.57 15.63
C SER A 228 17.84 12.16 16.19
N ASN A 229 18.09 11.95 17.48
CA ASN A 229 19.32 12.37 18.15
C ASN A 229 19.82 11.31 19.15
N GLN A 230 19.51 10.03 18.89
CA GLN A 230 20.00 8.92 19.72
C GLN A 230 21.46 8.60 19.42
N SER A 231 22.19 8.24 20.48
CA SER A 231 23.55 7.73 20.34
C SER A 231 23.56 6.40 19.59
N LEU A 232 24.56 6.21 18.73
CA LEU A 232 24.81 4.94 18.04
C LEU A 232 25.69 3.99 18.86
N GLN A 233 26.00 4.31 20.11
CA GLN A 233 26.76 3.42 20.99
C GLN A 233 26.06 2.06 21.12
N GLY A 234 26.78 0.98 20.81
CA GLY A 234 26.25 -0.38 20.85
C GLY A 234 25.40 -0.78 19.63
N VAL A 235 25.32 0.08 18.61
CA VAL A 235 24.75 -0.27 17.31
C VAL A 235 25.85 -0.88 16.45
N THR A 236 25.62 -2.09 15.93
CA THR A 236 26.49 -2.73 14.95
C THR A 236 25.97 -2.43 13.56
N LEU A 237 26.70 -1.66 12.77
CA LEU A 237 26.32 -1.36 11.39
C LEU A 237 26.74 -2.52 10.47
N PRO A 238 25.98 -2.81 9.40
CA PRO A 238 26.40 -3.77 8.39
C PRO A 238 27.69 -3.31 7.72
N ALA A 239 28.66 -4.22 7.57
CA ALA A 239 30.01 -3.91 7.08
C ALA A 239 30.06 -3.20 5.71
N ASN A 240 29.03 -3.38 4.88
CA ASN A 240 28.96 -2.85 3.52
C ASN A 240 27.85 -1.81 3.35
N LEU A 241 27.40 -1.13 4.40
CA LEU A 241 26.34 -0.12 4.32
C LEU A 241 26.82 1.12 3.54
N PRO A 242 26.40 1.35 2.27
CA PRO A 242 26.94 2.46 1.50
C PRO A 242 26.33 3.80 1.88
N THR A 243 25.11 3.82 2.42
CA THR A 243 24.39 5.05 2.74
C THR A 243 23.80 5.01 4.13
N LEU A 244 24.31 5.89 4.99
CA LEU A 244 23.78 6.20 6.32
C LEU A 244 23.39 7.67 6.35
N MET A 245 22.09 7.95 6.47
CA MET A 245 21.56 9.31 6.48
C MET A 245 21.00 9.67 7.84
N PHE A 246 21.41 10.83 8.36
CA PHE A 246 20.90 11.37 9.61
C PHE A 246 19.92 12.52 9.37
N GLY A 247 19.04 12.71 10.35
CA GLY A 247 18.16 13.87 10.41
C GLY A 247 18.88 15.16 10.78
N THR A 248 18.21 16.28 10.59
CA THR A 248 18.74 17.64 10.84
C THR A 248 19.15 17.89 12.29
N LEU A 249 18.58 17.17 13.25
CA LEU A 249 18.86 17.34 14.68
C LEU A 249 19.88 16.33 15.24
N PHE A 250 20.49 15.49 14.40
CA PHE A 250 21.51 14.56 14.86
C PHE A 250 22.78 15.31 15.28
N ASN A 251 23.15 15.18 16.56
CA ASN A 251 24.33 15.82 17.15
C ASN A 251 25.02 14.89 18.18
N GLN A 252 25.11 13.60 17.85
CA GLN A 252 25.81 12.61 18.68
C GLN A 252 27.19 12.28 18.10
N SER A 253 28.12 11.90 18.98
CA SER A 253 29.43 11.41 18.56
C SER A 253 29.28 10.10 17.79
N LEU A 254 30.05 9.96 16.71
CA LEU A 254 30.19 8.72 15.95
C LEU A 254 31.41 7.89 16.41
N ALA A 255 32.08 8.30 17.48
CA ALA A 255 33.23 7.57 18.02
C ALA A 255 32.80 6.17 18.51
N GLY A 256 33.47 5.12 18.02
CA GLY A 256 33.21 3.74 18.41
C GLY A 256 32.02 3.09 17.69
N VAL A 257 31.44 3.74 16.67
CA VAL A 257 30.50 3.09 15.75
C VAL A 257 31.30 2.16 14.83
N THR A 258 30.95 0.87 14.83
CA THR A 258 31.61 -0.20 14.06
C THR A 258 30.67 -0.82 13.06
#